data_AF-A0A0B8WHX4-F1
#
_entry.id   AF-A0A0B8WHX4-F1
#
_cell.length_a   1.000
_cell.length_b   1.000
_cell.length_c   1.000
_cell.angle_alpha   90.00
_cell.angle_beta   90.00
_cell.angle_gamma   90.00
#
_symmetry.space_group_name_H-M   'P 1'
#
loop_
_entity.id
_entity.type
_entity.pdbx_description
1 polymer ?
#
loop_
_entity_poly.entity_id
_entity_poly.type
_entity_poly.pdbx_seq_one_letter_code
_entity_poly.pdbx_strand_id
1 'polypeptide(L)'
;MRRIILLLTWTLSFSAFAKNKSTADFYAESEALLKKATAAANFTEKQKYLKNLQSSFQASLDQYEKENPAEAKTDEKEVSLLFSTLEPAFELLNKKSVRAKECDLKRQFVLTGDSLGRPESSPQTKTAQEALRWIDVLCKNSKN
;
A
#
# COMPACT_ATOMS: atom_id res chain seq x y z
N MET A 1 -46.92 -4.30 -40.52
CA MET A 1 -46.75 -3.44 -39.33
C MET A 1 -46.09 -4.28 -38.23
N ARG A 2 -44.79 -4.09 -37.96
CA ARG A 2 -44.05 -4.83 -36.90
C ARG A 2 -44.05 -4.01 -35.62
N ARG A 3 -44.60 -4.57 -34.54
CA ARG A 3 -44.57 -4.00 -33.18
C ARG A 3 -43.16 -4.17 -32.63
N ILE A 4 -42.47 -3.06 -32.37
CA ILE A 4 -41.20 -3.04 -31.64
C ILE A 4 -41.56 -2.93 -30.15
N ILE A 5 -41.30 -3.99 -29.40
CA ILE A 5 -41.47 -4.02 -27.95
C ILE A 5 -40.15 -3.54 -27.32
N LEU A 6 -40.26 -2.45 -26.55
CA LEU A 6 -39.26 -1.90 -25.64
C LEU A 6 -38.78 -2.92 -24.63
N LEU A 7 -37.47 -3.05 -24.43
CA LEU A 7 -36.90 -3.46 -23.16
C LEU A 7 -35.76 -2.51 -22.81
N LEU A 8 -36.14 -1.44 -22.11
CA LEU A 8 -35.24 -0.54 -21.41
C LEU A 8 -34.70 -1.31 -20.20
N THR A 9 -33.61 -2.06 -20.38
CA THR A 9 -32.96 -2.76 -19.27
C THR A 9 -32.28 -1.72 -18.39
N TRP A 10 -32.95 -1.36 -17.30
CA TRP A 10 -32.35 -0.76 -16.12
C TRP A 10 -31.10 -1.55 -15.73
N THR A 11 -29.94 -0.96 -15.98
CA THR A 11 -28.69 -1.36 -15.33
C THR A 11 -28.84 -1.04 -13.85
N LEU A 12 -29.32 -2.03 -13.09
CA LEU A 12 -29.11 -2.08 -11.65
C LEU A 12 -27.60 -2.06 -11.43
N SER A 13 -27.07 -0.88 -11.14
CA SER A 13 -25.77 -0.73 -10.51
C SER A 13 -25.88 -1.44 -9.17
N PHE A 14 -25.54 -2.73 -9.16
CA PHE A 14 -25.15 -3.40 -7.93
C PHE A 14 -23.94 -2.61 -7.44
N SER A 15 -24.18 -1.70 -6.49
CA SER A 15 -23.16 -1.23 -5.58
C SER A 15 -22.68 -2.48 -4.86
N ALA A 16 -21.70 -3.16 -5.45
CA ALA A 16 -20.91 -4.12 -4.72
C ALA A 16 -20.36 -3.32 -3.54
N PHE A 17 -20.93 -3.54 -2.35
CA PHE A 17 -20.30 -3.15 -1.10
C PHE A 17 -18.94 -3.83 -1.16
N ALA A 18 -17.93 -3.08 -1.60
CA ALA A 18 -16.57 -3.55 -1.66
C ALA A 18 -16.19 -3.78 -0.21
N LYS A 19 -16.21 -5.05 0.22
CA LYS A 19 -15.74 -5.44 1.54
C LYS A 19 -14.36 -4.80 1.72
N ASN A 20 -14.17 -4.11 2.84
CA ASN A 20 -12.89 -3.47 3.13
C ASN A 20 -11.74 -4.45 2.98
N LYS A 21 -10.62 -3.97 2.42
CA LYS A 21 -9.44 -4.79 2.23
C LYS A 21 -8.84 -5.13 3.58
N SER A 22 -8.55 -6.40 3.78
CA SER A 22 -7.77 -6.89 4.92
C SER A 22 -6.28 -6.68 4.68
N THR A 23 -5.45 -6.86 5.71
CA THR A 23 -3.99 -6.87 5.53
C THR A 23 -3.51 -7.93 4.55
N ALA A 24 -4.18 -9.09 4.46
CA ALA A 24 -3.85 -10.13 3.49
C ALA A 24 -4.04 -9.65 2.04
N ASP A 25 -5.12 -8.91 1.77
CA ASP A 25 -5.37 -8.31 0.46
C ASP A 25 -4.26 -7.31 0.10
N PHE A 26 -3.83 -6.50 1.07
CA PHE A 26 -2.75 -5.54 0.88
C PHE A 26 -1.39 -6.21 0.65
N TYR A 27 -1.06 -7.29 1.35
CA TYR A 27 0.17 -8.03 1.06
C TYR A 27 0.16 -8.62 -0.36
N ALA A 28 -0.98 -9.17 -0.80
CA ALA A 28 -1.11 -9.71 -2.16
C ALA A 28 -0.99 -8.61 -3.24
N GLU A 29 -1.63 -7.46 -3.02
CA GLU A 29 -1.52 -6.31 -3.92
C GLU A 29 -0.11 -5.74 -3.94
N SER A 30 0.50 -5.60 -2.77
CA SER A 30 1.86 -5.10 -2.61
C SER A 30 2.86 -6.00 -3.33
N GLU A 31 2.74 -7.33 -3.20
CA GLU A 31 3.54 -8.30 -3.94
C GLU A 31 3.42 -8.12 -5.47
N ALA A 32 2.20 -7.96 -5.97
CA ALA A 32 1.94 -7.76 -7.40
C ALA A 32 2.54 -6.45 -7.91
N LEU A 33 2.47 -5.38 -7.12
CA LEU A 33 3.04 -4.07 -7.45
C LEU A 33 4.57 -4.05 -7.32
N LEU A 34 5.14 -4.74 -6.33
CA LEU A 34 6.58 -4.92 -6.17
C LEU A 34 7.21 -5.64 -7.36
N LYS A 35 6.56 -6.68 -7.90
CA LYS A 35 7.01 -7.35 -9.13
C LYS A 35 7.10 -6.37 -10.31
N LYS A 36 6.08 -5.53 -10.49
CA LYS A 36 6.04 -4.51 -11.54
C LYS A 36 7.10 -3.42 -11.31
N ALA A 37 7.27 -2.97 -10.07
CA ALA A 37 8.28 -1.97 -9.71
C ALA A 37 9.71 -2.52 -9.87
N THR A 38 9.94 -3.79 -9.57
CA THR A 38 11.24 -4.42 -9.76
C THR A 38 11.64 -4.49 -11.24
N ALA A 39 10.67 -4.70 -12.13
CA ALA A 39 10.86 -4.72 -13.58
C ALA A 39 10.85 -3.32 -14.24
N ALA A 40 10.51 -2.27 -13.50
CA ALA A 40 10.40 -0.92 -14.03
C ALA A 40 11.77 -0.32 -14.40
N ALA A 41 11.80 0.42 -15.50
CA ALA A 41 13.06 0.89 -16.10
C ALA A 41 13.67 2.07 -15.34
N ASN A 42 12.84 2.90 -14.72
CA ASN A 42 13.27 4.15 -14.09
C ASN A 42 12.57 4.38 -12.74
N PHE A 43 13.10 5.34 -11.99
CA PHE A 43 12.62 5.66 -10.65
C PHE A 43 11.16 6.14 -10.62
N THR A 44 10.76 6.95 -11.60
CA THR A 44 9.40 7.47 -11.72
C THR A 44 8.36 6.35 -11.88
N GLU A 45 8.65 5.33 -12.69
CA GLU A 45 7.76 4.17 -12.84
C GLU A 45 7.65 3.36 -11.55
N LYS A 46 8.75 3.20 -10.81
CA LYS A 46 8.73 2.54 -9.48
C LYS A 46 7.84 3.31 -8.50
N GLN A 47 7.99 4.64 -8.46
CA GLN A 47 7.15 5.51 -7.63
C GLN A 47 5.67 5.41 -8.01
N LYS A 48 5.34 5.28 -9.29
CA LYS A 48 3.94 5.09 -9.72
C LYS A 48 3.32 3.84 -9.08
N TYR A 49 4.03 2.71 -9.04
CA TYR A 49 3.50 1.49 -8.43
C TYR A 49 3.36 1.62 -6.91
N LEU A 50 4.32 2.24 -6.22
CA LEU A 50 4.20 2.49 -4.79
C LEU A 50 3.05 3.48 -4.49
N LYS A 51 2.85 4.50 -5.34
CA LYS A 51 1.74 5.46 -5.20
C LYS A 51 0.39 4.76 -5.34
N ASN A 52 0.27 3.81 -6.27
CA ASN A 52 -0.96 3.01 -6.40
C ASN A 52 -1.27 2.25 -5.10
N LEU A 53 -0.25 1.64 -4.48
CA LEU A 53 -0.40 0.96 -3.20
C LEU A 53 -0.85 1.95 -2.11
N GLN A 54 -0.19 3.10 -1.99
CA GLN A 54 -0.54 4.14 -1.02
C GLN A 54 -1.99 4.61 -1.18
N SER A 55 -2.42 4.87 -2.42
CA SER A 55 -3.80 5.28 -2.71
C SER A 55 -4.81 4.19 -2.39
N SER A 56 -4.47 2.91 -2.61
CA SER A 56 -5.35 1.81 -2.20
C SER A 56 -5.49 1.71 -0.69
N PHE A 57 -4.43 1.96 0.08
CA PHE A 57 -4.51 1.99 1.54
C PHE A 57 -5.42 3.12 2.01
N GLN A 58 -5.17 4.35 1.52
CA GLN A 58 -5.96 5.53 1.86
C GLN A 58 -7.45 5.30 1.56
N ALA A 59 -7.78 4.78 0.36
CA ALA A 59 -9.16 4.48 0.01
C ALA A 59 -9.83 3.46 0.95
N SER A 60 -9.08 2.45 1.41
CA SER A 60 -9.62 1.45 2.35
C SER A 60 -9.75 2.00 3.77
N LEU A 61 -8.79 2.80 4.24
CA LEU A 61 -8.85 3.44 5.56
C LEU A 61 -10.00 4.45 5.62
N ASP A 62 -10.18 5.26 4.58
CA ASP A 62 -11.33 6.17 4.45
C ASP A 62 -12.68 5.41 4.48
N GLN A 63 -12.70 4.19 3.94
CA GLN A 63 -13.90 3.35 3.95
C GLN A 63 -14.15 2.71 5.32
N TYR A 64 -13.10 2.29 6.03
CA TYR A 64 -13.20 1.85 7.43
C TYR A 64 -13.78 2.95 8.32
N GLU A 65 -13.26 4.18 8.22
CA GLU A 65 -13.72 5.34 8.99
C GLU A 65 -15.21 5.64 8.73
N LYS A 66 -15.65 5.57 7.47
CA LYS A 66 -17.06 5.78 7.11
C LYS A 66 -17.99 4.71 7.68
N GLU A 67 -17.54 3.45 7.70
CA GLU A 67 -18.35 2.34 8.17
C GLU A 67 -18.43 2.26 9.70
N ASN A 68 -17.38 2.68 10.41
CA ASN A 68 -17.31 2.61 11.88
C ASN A 68 -16.59 3.83 12.47
N PRO A 69 -17.19 5.03 12.44
CA PRO A 69 -16.52 6.28 12.84
C PRO A 69 -16.21 6.38 14.35
N ALA A 70 -16.72 5.46 15.17
CA ALA A 70 -16.58 5.51 16.63
C ALA A 70 -15.38 4.72 17.18
N GLU A 71 -15.01 3.58 16.57
CA GLU A 71 -13.89 2.75 17.02
C GLU A 71 -13.29 1.91 15.88
N ALA A 72 -11.95 1.94 15.80
CA ALA A 72 -11.24 1.12 14.84
C ALA A 72 -11.34 -0.38 15.18
N LYS A 73 -11.88 -1.16 14.24
CA LYS A 73 -11.94 -2.63 14.34
C LYS A 73 -10.55 -3.26 14.19
N THR A 74 -10.41 -4.54 14.56
CA THR A 74 -9.13 -5.27 14.47
C THR A 74 -8.51 -5.18 13.07
N ASP A 75 -9.30 -5.32 12.01
CA ASP A 75 -8.81 -5.24 10.63
C ASP A 75 -8.30 -3.84 10.27
N GLU A 76 -9.00 -2.78 10.68
CA GLU A 76 -8.58 -1.39 10.48
C GLU A 76 -7.27 -1.10 11.22
N LYS A 77 -7.12 -1.57 12.46
CA LYS A 77 -5.89 -1.41 13.24
C LYS A 77 -4.69 -2.09 12.57
N GLU A 78 -4.86 -3.30 12.07
CA GLU A 78 -3.78 -4.03 11.39
C GLU A 78 -3.44 -3.40 10.02
N VAL A 79 -4.44 -2.93 9.27
CA VAL A 79 -4.24 -2.20 8.00
C VAL A 79 -3.55 -0.86 8.24
N SER A 80 -3.98 -0.13 9.27
CA SER A 80 -3.36 1.14 9.70
C SER A 80 -1.91 0.93 10.12
N LEU A 81 -1.62 -0.12 10.90
CA LEU A 81 -0.25 -0.46 11.29
C LEU A 81 0.64 -0.75 10.07
N LEU A 82 0.16 -1.56 9.12
CA LEU A 82 0.91 -1.85 7.89
C LEU A 82 1.14 -0.56 7.08
N PHE A 83 0.13 0.30 6.96
CA PHE A 83 0.24 1.59 6.28
C PHE A 83 1.29 2.49 6.94
N SER A 84 1.25 2.65 8.27
CA SER A 84 2.22 3.45 9.01
C SER A 84 3.63 2.87 8.93
N THR A 85 3.78 1.54 8.92
CA THR A 85 5.09 0.90 8.74
C THR A 85 5.69 1.16 7.35
N LEU A 86 4.84 1.36 6.34
CA LEU A 86 5.25 1.70 4.97
C LEU A 86 5.54 3.20 4.76
N GLU A 87 5.25 4.07 5.73
CA GLU A 87 5.51 5.52 5.61
C GLU A 87 6.93 5.88 5.16
N PRO A 88 8.00 5.25 5.69
CA PRO A 88 9.37 5.50 5.21
C PRO A 88 9.56 5.27 3.71
N ALA A 89 8.84 4.30 3.14
CA ALA A 89 8.83 4.07 1.69
C ALA A 89 7.99 5.13 0.98
N PHE A 90 6.79 5.46 1.49
CA PHE A 90 5.91 6.47 0.89
C PHE A 90 6.53 7.87 0.83
N GLU A 91 7.36 8.26 1.79
CA GLU A 91 8.10 9.53 1.76
C GLU A 91 9.04 9.67 0.55
N LEU A 92 9.43 8.54 -0.07
CA LEU A 92 10.24 8.54 -1.30
C LEU A 92 9.43 8.89 -2.56
N LEU A 93 8.09 8.88 -2.51
CA LEU A 93 7.22 9.21 -3.66
C LEU A 93 7.36 10.67 -4.12
N ASN A 94 7.74 11.57 -3.21
CA ASN A 94 7.82 13.00 -3.49
C ASN A 94 9.22 13.45 -3.93
N LYS A 95 10.15 12.51 -4.10
CA LYS A 95 11.53 12.78 -4.45
C LYS A 95 11.73 12.67 -5.96
N LYS A 96 12.55 13.55 -6.55
CA LYS A 96 12.95 13.43 -7.97
C LYS A 96 14.00 12.33 -8.17
N SER A 97 14.82 12.10 -7.16
CA SER A 97 15.81 11.02 -7.07
C SER A 97 16.10 10.75 -5.59
N VAL A 98 16.71 9.60 -5.28
CA VAL A 98 17.04 9.21 -3.90
C VAL A 98 18.53 8.93 -3.80
N ARG A 99 19.19 9.56 -2.82
CA ARG A 99 20.62 9.35 -2.52
C ARG A 99 20.81 8.16 -1.58
N ALA A 100 22.00 7.55 -1.61
CA ALA A 100 22.30 6.34 -0.82
C ALA A 100 21.99 6.55 0.66
N LYS A 101 22.46 7.68 1.20
CA LYS A 101 22.23 8.07 2.59
C LYS A 101 20.74 8.21 2.94
N GLU A 102 19.91 8.70 2.03
CA GLU A 102 18.46 8.80 2.27
C GLU A 102 17.82 7.41 2.31
N CYS A 103 18.23 6.51 1.42
CA CYS A 103 17.81 5.11 1.44
C CYS A 103 18.21 4.41 2.74
N ASP A 104 19.45 4.60 3.19
CA ASP A 104 19.96 3.97 4.42
C ASP A 104 19.26 4.52 5.65
N LEU A 105 18.97 5.82 5.70
CA LEU A 105 18.15 6.41 6.75
C LEU A 105 16.75 5.79 6.78
N LYS A 106 16.06 5.67 5.65
CA LYS A 106 14.72 5.05 5.60
C LYS A 106 14.74 3.59 5.99
N ARG A 107 15.75 2.81 5.57
CA ARG A 107 15.95 1.44 6.07
C ARG A 107 16.14 1.44 7.58
N GLN A 108 17.02 2.28 8.10
CA GLN A 108 17.29 2.37 9.53
C GLN A 108 16.03 2.72 10.30
N PHE A 109 15.19 3.65 9.82
CA PHE A 109 13.91 3.97 10.44
C PHE A 109 13.00 2.74 10.59
N VAL A 110 12.92 1.89 9.56
CA VAL A 110 12.15 0.63 9.64
C VAL A 110 12.84 -0.35 10.60
N LEU A 111 14.16 -0.52 10.50
CA LEU A 111 14.96 -1.43 11.33
C LEU A 111 15.02 -1.02 12.81
N THR A 112 14.83 0.25 13.16
CA THR A 112 14.84 0.71 14.55
C THR A 112 13.43 1.04 15.06
N GLY A 113 12.47 1.19 14.15
CA GLY A 113 11.08 1.54 14.45
C GLY A 113 10.19 0.34 14.73
N ASP A 114 10.55 -0.88 14.31
CA ASP A 114 9.72 -2.10 14.42
C ASP A 114 9.44 -2.57 15.85
N SER A 115 10.01 -1.93 16.88
CA SER A 115 9.61 -2.17 18.27
C SER A 115 8.33 -1.41 18.65
N LEU A 116 7.33 -1.30 17.74
CA LEU A 116 6.00 -0.70 17.96
C LEU A 116 5.16 -1.50 18.97
N GLY A 117 5.70 -1.81 20.14
CA GLY A 117 5.06 -2.60 21.20
C GLY A 117 4.91 -4.10 20.90
N ARG A 118 5.52 -4.63 19.83
CA ARG A 118 5.45 -6.05 19.47
C ARG A 118 6.61 -6.86 20.09
N PRO A 119 6.38 -8.13 20.48
CA PRO A 119 7.37 -8.96 21.19
C PRO A 119 8.51 -9.49 20.29
N GLU A 120 8.36 -9.37 18.98
CA GLU A 120 9.37 -9.80 18.00
C GLU A 120 10.50 -8.77 17.92
N SER A 121 11.75 -9.22 17.84
CA SER A 121 12.90 -8.33 17.64
C SER A 121 12.86 -7.76 16.22
N SER A 122 13.05 -6.44 16.08
CA SER A 122 13.21 -5.81 14.77
C SER A 122 14.33 -6.48 13.94
N PRO A 123 14.18 -6.66 12.62
CA PRO A 123 13.04 -6.35 11.75
C PRO A 123 12.24 -7.61 11.37
N GLN A 124 11.92 -8.46 12.34
CA GLN A 124 11.35 -9.77 12.02
C GLN A 124 9.86 -9.73 11.70
N THR A 125 9.17 -8.61 11.92
CA THR A 125 7.75 -8.52 11.59
C THR A 125 7.52 -8.50 10.08
N LYS A 126 6.41 -9.09 9.63
CA LYS A 126 6.02 -9.09 8.21
C LYS A 126 5.81 -7.67 7.67
N THR A 127 5.32 -6.75 8.50
CA THR A 127 5.10 -5.34 8.14
C THR A 127 6.42 -4.63 7.88
N ALA A 128 7.43 -4.83 8.72
CA ALA A 128 8.75 -4.23 8.53
C ALA A 128 9.46 -4.81 7.31
N GLN A 129 9.39 -6.13 7.11
CA GLN A 129 9.93 -6.78 5.91
C GLN A 129 9.31 -6.18 4.64
N GLU A 130 8.00 -5.97 4.62
CA GLU A 130 7.33 -5.38 3.46
C GLU A 130 7.79 -3.95 3.17
N ALA A 131 7.96 -3.13 4.20
CA ALA A 131 8.52 -1.78 4.04
C ALA A 131 9.96 -1.80 3.52
N LEU A 132 10.81 -2.69 4.03
CA LEU A 132 12.18 -2.85 3.54
C LEU A 132 12.24 -3.26 2.07
N ARG A 133 11.35 -4.17 1.64
CA ARG A 133 11.27 -4.59 0.23
C ARG A 133 10.96 -3.42 -0.70
N TRP A 134 10.03 -2.55 -0.31
CA TRP A 134 9.72 -1.34 -1.09
C TRP A 134 10.87 -0.35 -1.14
N ILE A 135 11.52 -0.11 0.01
CA ILE A 135 12.71 0.75 0.08
C ILE A 135 13.79 0.20 -0.84
N ASP A 136 14.05 -1.11 -0.81
CA ASP A 136 15.08 -1.75 -1.64
C ASP A 136 14.80 -1.63 -3.14
N VAL A 137 13.55 -1.83 -3.58
CA VAL A 137 13.18 -1.68 -4.99
C VAL A 137 13.41 -0.25 -5.49
N LEU A 138 13.03 0.74 -4.68
CA LEU A 138 13.21 2.16 -4.99
C LEU A 138 14.69 2.57 -4.96
N CYS A 139 15.46 2.02 -4.03
CA CYS A 139 16.84 2.41 -3.75
C CYS A 139 17.91 1.60 -4.48
N LYS A 140 17.52 0.60 -5.29
CA LYS A 140 18.45 -0.30 -5.99
C LYS A 140 19.52 0.40 -6.83
N ASN A 141 19.24 1.59 -7.37
CA ASN A 141 20.16 2.36 -8.21
C ASN A 141 20.93 3.45 -7.45
N SER A 142 20.79 3.51 -6.13
CA SER A 142 21.39 4.56 -5.29
C SER A 142 22.81 4.20 -4.78
N LYS A 143 23.29 2.99 -5.06
CA LYS A 143 24.57 2.44 -4.54
C LYS A 143 25.84 2.84 -5.34
N ASN A 144 25.86 4.00 -5.99
CA ASN A 144 27.07 4.52 -6.63
C ASN A 144 27.76 5.55 -5.74
#